data_AF-A0A6I3KXP4-F1
#
_entry.id   AF-A0A6I3KXP4-F1
#
_cell.length_a   1.000
_cell.length_b   1.000
_cell.length_c   1.000
_cell.angle_alpha   90.00
_cell.angle_beta   90.00
_cell.angle_gamma   90.00
#
_symmetry.space_group_name_H-M   'P 1'
#
loop_
_entity.id
_entity.type
_entity.pdbx_description
1 polymer ?
#
loop_
_entity_poly.entity_id
_entity_poly.type
_entity_poly.pdbx_seq_one_letter_code
_entity_poly.pdbx_strand_id
1 'polypeptide(L)'
;MGADMQAYSVDVEALRQMVGSGDRELLEQLLTQLEGGLDRLEAGAAGWGESVPARQALTKMILEPDYLDGVPNPSDDAAIYIYVFKEMCEHYGKSLDNEYEMSSEWLGEVEEALNSVGVYCEPSEYFVAGDDLPLPGAFPYPIAGCIDLEVMAELRDELEPALSADVDSDVLETVTELSEWAHECLRERRGLVWFFY
;
A
#
# COMPACT_ATOMS: atom_id res chain seq x y z
N MET A 1 -10.47 -4.84 16.43
CA MET A 1 -10.07 -5.80 15.39
C MET A 1 -8.94 -5.07 14.72
N GLY A 2 -7.70 -5.44 15.03
CA GLY A 2 -6.52 -4.71 14.54
C GLY A 2 -6.49 -4.80 13.02
N ALA A 3 -6.28 -3.67 12.36
CA ALA A 3 -6.06 -3.66 10.93
C ALA A 3 -4.62 -4.13 10.68
N ASP A 4 -4.45 -5.17 9.86
CA ASP A 4 -3.11 -5.67 9.49
C ASP A 4 -2.59 -4.85 8.31
N MET A 5 -1.35 -4.39 8.39
CA MET A 5 -0.72 -3.64 7.31
C MET A 5 0.16 -4.54 6.46
N GLN A 6 0.14 -4.35 5.15
CA GLN A 6 1.10 -4.96 4.24
C GLN A 6 1.78 -3.87 3.44
N ALA A 7 3.11 -3.89 3.39
CA ALA A 7 3.90 -2.91 2.67
C ALA A 7 4.76 -3.55 1.57
N TYR A 8 4.90 -2.84 0.46
CA TYR A 8 5.64 -3.28 -0.71
C TYR A 8 6.56 -2.17 -1.19
N SER A 9 7.83 -2.49 -1.41
CA SER A 9 8.75 -1.59 -2.14
C SER A 9 8.56 -1.77 -3.65
N VAL A 10 8.06 -0.72 -4.31
CA VAL A 10 7.64 -0.74 -5.72
C VAL A 10 8.07 0.54 -6.45
N ASP A 11 8.19 0.45 -7.78
CA ASP A 11 8.25 1.64 -8.63
C ASP A 11 6.84 2.24 -8.73
N VAL A 12 6.53 3.18 -7.83
CA VAL A 12 5.20 3.81 -7.72
C VAL A 12 4.84 4.56 -9.00
N GLU A 13 5.81 5.24 -9.62
CA GLU A 13 5.58 5.97 -10.88
C GLU A 13 5.24 5.00 -12.00
N ALA A 14 5.96 3.89 -12.14
CA ALA A 14 5.64 2.87 -13.13
C ALA A 14 4.24 2.28 -12.91
N LEU A 15 3.85 1.98 -11.67
CA LEU A 15 2.49 1.47 -11.37
C LEU A 15 1.41 2.50 -11.74
N ARG A 16 1.61 3.78 -11.41
CA ARG A 16 0.69 4.86 -11.81
C ARG A 16 0.56 4.96 -13.34
N GLN A 17 1.66 4.80 -14.07
CA GLN A 17 1.67 4.84 -15.54
C GLN A 17 1.01 3.62 -16.19
N MET A 18 0.94 2.47 -15.51
CA MET A 18 0.25 1.27 -16.02
C MET A 18 -1.27 1.45 -16.00
N VAL A 19 -1.81 2.02 -14.93
CA VAL A 19 -3.25 2.24 -14.74
C VAL A 19 -3.73 3.36 -15.67
N GLY A 20 -4.79 3.10 -16.42
CA GLY A 20 -5.35 4.00 -17.42
C GLY A 20 -4.48 4.17 -18.67
N SER A 21 -3.43 3.34 -18.85
CA SER A 21 -2.51 3.45 -19.99
C SER A 21 -3.17 3.18 -21.35
N GLY A 22 -4.24 2.39 -21.39
CA GLY A 22 -4.83 1.91 -22.63
C GLY A 22 -4.01 0.82 -23.33
N ASP A 23 -2.93 0.34 -22.73
CA ASP A 23 -1.99 -0.60 -23.35
C ASP A 23 -2.50 -2.04 -23.27
N ARG A 24 -2.88 -2.58 -24.43
CA ARG A 24 -3.38 -3.95 -24.56
C ARG A 24 -2.29 -5.01 -24.44
N GLU A 25 -1.09 -4.69 -24.89
CA GLU A 25 0.04 -5.63 -24.80
C GLU A 25 0.44 -5.77 -23.33
N LEU A 26 0.50 -4.65 -22.60
CA LEU A 26 0.67 -4.64 -21.15
C LEU A 26 -0.43 -5.47 -20.45
N LEU A 27 -1.70 -5.26 -20.80
CA LEU A 27 -2.80 -6.05 -20.21
C LEU A 27 -2.63 -7.56 -20.44
N GLU A 28 -2.30 -7.98 -21.66
CA GLU A 28 -2.08 -9.40 -21.98
C GLU A 28 -0.93 -10.00 -21.17
N GLN A 29 0.16 -9.24 -20.99
CA GLN A 29 1.28 -9.61 -20.14
C GLN A 29 0.84 -9.74 -18.67
N LEU A 30 0.13 -8.75 -18.13
CA LEU A 30 -0.35 -8.74 -16.75
C LEU A 30 -1.31 -9.89 -16.46
N LEU A 31 -2.28 -10.16 -17.35
CA LEU A 31 -3.21 -11.29 -17.20
C LEU A 31 -2.49 -12.63 -17.13
N THR A 32 -1.38 -12.77 -17.86
CA THR A 32 -0.56 -13.99 -17.85
C THR A 32 0.30 -14.06 -16.58
N GLN A 33 0.97 -12.97 -16.22
CA GLN A 33 1.91 -12.92 -15.10
C GLN A 33 1.20 -13.02 -13.74
N LEU A 34 -0.03 -12.51 -13.64
CA LEU A 34 -0.82 -12.49 -12.42
C LEU A 34 -1.86 -13.62 -12.35
N GLU A 35 -1.86 -14.57 -13.30
CA GLU A 35 -2.90 -15.60 -13.44
C GLU A 35 -3.25 -16.29 -12.10
N GLY A 36 -2.23 -16.77 -11.38
CA GLY A 36 -2.43 -17.46 -10.10
C GLY A 36 -2.97 -16.56 -8.98
N GLY A 37 -2.65 -15.28 -8.99
CA GLY A 37 -3.20 -14.29 -8.07
C GLY A 37 -4.67 -13.99 -8.36
N LEU A 38 -4.97 -13.73 -9.63
CA LEU A 38 -6.33 -13.46 -10.11
C LEU A 38 -7.27 -14.65 -9.86
N ASP A 39 -6.80 -15.89 -10.05
CA ASP A 39 -7.57 -17.10 -9.72
C ASP A 39 -7.92 -17.18 -8.24
N ARG A 40 -6.98 -16.84 -7.34
CA ARG A 40 -7.25 -16.82 -5.89
C ARG A 40 -8.29 -15.75 -5.54
N LEU A 41 -8.16 -14.56 -6.12
CA LEU A 41 -9.11 -13.47 -5.90
C LEU A 41 -10.52 -13.83 -6.39
N GLU A 42 -10.64 -14.41 -7.58
CA GLU A 42 -11.95 -14.82 -8.12
C GLU A 42 -12.57 -15.96 -7.31
N ALA A 43 -11.77 -16.91 -6.81
CA ALA A 43 -12.25 -17.96 -5.92
C ALA A 43 -12.70 -17.41 -4.56
N GLY A 44 -12.00 -16.41 -4.01
CA GLY A 44 -12.35 -15.76 -2.74
C GLY A 44 -13.58 -14.85 -2.84
N ALA A 45 -13.71 -14.11 -3.95
CA ALA A 45 -14.81 -13.19 -4.20
C ALA A 45 -16.18 -13.89 -4.35
N ALA A 46 -16.22 -15.22 -4.55
CA ALA A 46 -17.46 -15.99 -4.49
C ALA A 46 -18.21 -15.83 -3.15
N GLY A 47 -17.53 -15.39 -2.09
CA GLY A 47 -18.13 -15.05 -0.79
C GLY A 47 -18.55 -13.58 -0.62
N TRP A 48 -18.21 -12.68 -1.54
CA TRP A 48 -18.37 -11.21 -1.41
C TRP A 48 -19.58 -10.64 -2.16
N GLY A 49 -20.44 -11.48 -2.74
CA GLY A 49 -21.64 -11.04 -3.47
C GLY A 49 -21.38 -10.77 -4.96
N GLU A 50 -22.10 -9.83 -5.56
CA GLU A 50 -21.98 -9.45 -6.99
C GLU A 50 -20.75 -8.55 -7.24
N SER A 51 -19.56 -8.99 -6.84
CA SER A 51 -18.31 -8.27 -7.15
C SER A 51 -17.95 -8.42 -8.63
N VAL A 52 -17.34 -7.37 -9.18
CA VAL A 52 -16.64 -7.47 -10.48
C VAL A 52 -15.56 -8.57 -10.39
N PRO A 53 -15.43 -9.47 -11.39
CA PRO A 53 -14.34 -10.45 -11.43
C PRO A 53 -12.95 -9.79 -11.48
N ALA A 54 -11.95 -10.39 -10.84
CA ALA A 54 -10.60 -9.82 -10.73
C ALA A 54 -9.98 -9.51 -12.11
N ARG A 55 -10.13 -10.41 -13.09
CA ARG A 55 -9.65 -10.17 -14.47
C ARG A 55 -10.35 -9.01 -15.15
N GLN A 56 -11.65 -8.83 -14.88
CA GLN A 56 -12.40 -7.70 -15.41
C GLN A 56 -11.97 -6.39 -14.74
N ALA A 57 -11.72 -6.41 -13.43
CA ALA A 57 -11.18 -5.26 -12.71
C ALA A 57 -9.81 -4.84 -13.27
N LEU A 58 -8.87 -5.78 -13.44
CA LEU A 58 -7.58 -5.51 -14.08
C LEU A 58 -7.73 -4.94 -15.50
N THR A 59 -8.63 -5.53 -16.30
CA THR A 59 -8.90 -5.04 -17.66
C THR A 59 -9.36 -3.59 -17.67
N LYS A 60 -10.29 -3.23 -16.78
CA LYS A 60 -10.78 -1.85 -16.63
C LYS A 60 -9.66 -0.92 -16.16
N MET A 61 -8.93 -1.30 -15.11
CA MET A 61 -7.82 -0.51 -14.58
C MET A 61 -6.79 -0.16 -15.64
N ILE A 62 -6.43 -1.09 -16.54
CA ILE A 62 -5.40 -0.84 -17.54
C ILE A 62 -5.97 -0.12 -18.77
N LEU A 63 -7.15 -0.50 -19.26
CA LEU A 63 -7.66 0.00 -20.55
C LEU A 63 -8.56 1.23 -20.48
N GLU A 64 -9.14 1.54 -19.33
CA GLU A 64 -10.11 2.61 -19.15
C GLU A 64 -9.50 3.72 -18.26
N PRO A 65 -9.05 4.85 -18.83
CA PRO A 65 -8.47 5.96 -18.06
C PRO A 65 -9.43 6.52 -17.01
N ASP A 66 -10.74 6.51 -17.31
CA ASP A 66 -11.80 7.04 -16.46
C ASP A 66 -12.54 5.93 -15.71
N TYR A 67 -11.93 4.76 -15.49
CA TYR A 67 -12.62 3.63 -14.86
C TYR A 67 -13.17 3.96 -13.46
N LEU A 68 -12.54 4.91 -12.76
CA LEU A 68 -12.96 5.41 -11.46
C LEU A 68 -14.33 6.11 -11.50
N ASP A 69 -14.69 6.78 -12.62
CA ASP A 69 -15.99 7.43 -12.77
C ASP A 69 -17.15 6.41 -12.76
N GLY A 70 -16.84 5.16 -13.11
CA GLY A 70 -17.78 4.04 -13.14
C GLY A 70 -17.89 3.24 -11.84
N VAL A 71 -17.05 3.53 -10.84
CA VAL A 71 -17.02 2.80 -9.56
C VAL A 71 -17.60 3.70 -8.46
N PRO A 72 -18.73 3.32 -7.82
CA PRO A 72 -19.22 4.08 -6.67
C PRO A 72 -18.15 4.13 -5.58
N ASN A 73 -17.84 5.33 -5.09
CA ASN A 73 -16.81 5.56 -4.07
C ASN A 73 -17.44 6.17 -2.80
N PRO A 74 -17.40 5.48 -1.63
CA PRO A 74 -16.88 4.12 -1.45
C PRO A 74 -17.87 3.02 -1.87
N SER A 75 -17.37 1.84 -2.25
CA SER A 75 -18.21 0.64 -2.48
C SER A 75 -17.49 -0.66 -2.12
N ASP A 76 -18.27 -1.70 -1.83
CA ASP A 76 -17.76 -3.07 -1.68
C ASP A 76 -17.08 -3.55 -2.98
N ASP A 77 -17.55 -3.06 -4.14
CA ASP A 77 -16.97 -3.32 -5.45
C ASP A 77 -15.58 -2.68 -5.63
N ALA A 78 -15.20 -1.68 -4.83
CA ALA A 78 -13.88 -1.06 -4.88
C ALA A 78 -12.78 -2.00 -4.34
N ALA A 79 -13.13 -2.91 -3.42
CA ALA A 79 -12.17 -3.80 -2.78
C ALA A 79 -11.41 -4.68 -3.80
N ILE A 80 -12.10 -5.19 -4.84
CA ILE A 80 -11.45 -6.04 -5.84
C ILE A 80 -10.38 -5.30 -6.64
N TYR A 81 -10.57 -4.00 -6.90
CA TYR A 81 -9.56 -3.18 -7.59
C TYR A 81 -8.31 -3.02 -6.73
N ILE A 82 -8.48 -2.81 -5.42
CA ILE A 82 -7.37 -2.71 -4.47
C ILE A 82 -6.62 -4.05 -4.38
N TYR A 83 -7.33 -5.18 -4.30
CA TYR A 83 -6.69 -6.50 -4.29
C TYR A 83 -5.97 -6.83 -5.61
N VAL A 84 -6.52 -6.45 -6.75
CA VAL A 84 -5.83 -6.59 -8.05
C VAL A 84 -4.56 -5.73 -8.08
N PHE A 85 -4.63 -4.50 -7.57
CA PHE A 85 -3.46 -3.62 -7.47
C PHE A 85 -2.40 -4.18 -6.53
N LYS A 86 -2.82 -4.81 -5.43
CA LYS A 86 -1.92 -5.54 -4.52
C LYS A 86 -1.19 -6.67 -5.24
N GLU A 87 -1.87 -7.47 -6.06
CA GLU A 87 -1.22 -8.52 -6.85
C GLU A 87 -0.19 -7.92 -7.84
N MET A 88 -0.44 -6.73 -8.40
CA MET A 88 0.56 -6.00 -9.20
C MET A 88 1.76 -5.60 -8.34
N CYS A 89 1.54 -5.06 -7.14
CA CYS A 89 2.61 -4.69 -6.20
C CYS A 89 3.44 -5.89 -5.76
N GLU A 90 2.80 -7.03 -5.50
CA GLU A 90 3.47 -8.28 -5.14
C GLU A 90 4.33 -8.84 -6.28
N HIS A 91 3.88 -8.67 -7.53
CA HIS A 91 4.61 -9.14 -8.70
C HIS A 91 5.78 -8.24 -9.11
N TYR A 92 5.60 -6.91 -9.14
CA TYR A 92 6.62 -5.96 -9.59
C TYR A 92 7.47 -5.39 -8.45
N GLY A 93 7.01 -5.54 -7.22
CA GLY A 93 7.66 -5.04 -6.02
C GLY A 93 8.43 -6.09 -5.25
N LYS A 94 8.68 -5.74 -3.99
CA LYS A 94 9.19 -6.63 -2.96
C LYS A 94 8.35 -6.42 -1.71
N SER A 95 7.77 -7.49 -1.18
CA SER A 95 7.13 -7.44 0.14
C SER A 95 8.15 -7.01 1.18
N LEU A 96 7.77 -6.07 2.03
CA LEU A 96 8.52 -5.68 3.20
C LEU A 96 8.04 -6.50 4.39
N ASP A 97 8.93 -6.75 5.33
CA ASP A 97 8.61 -7.48 6.55
C ASP A 97 7.69 -6.62 7.42
N ASN A 98 6.70 -7.22 8.07
CA ASN A 98 5.75 -6.54 8.96
C ASN A 98 5.60 -7.41 10.21
N GLU A 99 6.68 -7.53 10.97
CA GLU A 99 6.74 -8.32 12.20
C GLU A 99 5.95 -7.67 13.34
N TYR A 100 5.75 -6.35 13.28
CA TYR A 100 5.03 -5.57 14.29
C TYR A 100 3.67 -5.11 13.79
N GLU A 101 2.69 -5.07 14.70
CA GLU A 101 1.33 -4.63 14.37
C GLU A 101 1.33 -3.12 14.09
N MET A 102 1.51 -2.76 12.83
CA MET A 102 1.32 -1.38 12.38
C MET A 102 -0.17 -1.15 12.16
N SER A 103 -0.81 -0.48 13.12
CA SER A 103 -2.17 0.05 12.96
C SER A 103 -2.13 1.58 13.06
N SER A 104 -3.14 2.27 12.51
CA SER A 104 -3.24 3.73 12.66
C SER A 104 -3.29 4.19 14.13
N GLU A 105 -3.90 3.39 15.00
CA GLU A 105 -3.93 3.68 16.45
C GLU A 105 -2.53 3.54 17.05
N TRP A 106 -1.81 2.46 16.70
CA TRP A 106 -0.45 2.22 17.17
C TRP A 106 0.56 3.26 16.68
N LEU A 107 0.47 3.71 15.42
CA LEU A 107 1.32 4.77 14.91
C LEU A 107 1.15 6.07 15.71
N GLY A 108 -0.08 6.40 16.14
CA GLY A 108 -0.32 7.53 17.04
C GLY A 108 0.31 7.34 18.43
N GLU A 109 0.30 6.12 18.98
CA GLU A 109 0.99 5.82 20.26
C GLU A 109 2.51 5.94 20.13
N VAL A 110 3.09 5.50 19.01
CA VAL A 110 4.52 5.66 18.69
C VAL A 110 4.89 7.15 18.64
N GLU A 111 4.09 7.98 17.99
CA GLU A 111 4.30 9.43 17.95
C GLU A 111 4.29 10.08 19.32
N GLU A 112 3.29 9.75 20.14
CA GLU A 112 3.18 10.26 21.51
C GLU A 112 4.40 9.85 22.35
N ALA A 113 4.86 8.61 22.20
CA ALA A 113 6.02 8.09 22.91
C ALA A 113 7.33 8.81 22.50
N LEU A 114 7.58 8.99 21.20
CA LEU A 114 8.75 9.70 20.69
C LEU A 114 8.75 11.18 21.12
N ASN A 115 7.59 11.83 21.01
CA ASN A 115 7.42 13.22 21.43
C ASN A 115 7.69 13.40 22.93
N SER A 116 7.33 12.41 23.76
CA SER A 116 7.55 12.45 25.22
C SER A 116 9.04 12.51 25.61
N VAL A 117 9.93 12.03 24.74
CA VAL A 117 11.40 12.05 24.94
C VAL A 117 12.09 13.14 24.10
N GLY A 118 11.31 14.01 23.44
CA GLY A 118 11.81 15.13 22.65
C GLY A 118 12.29 14.77 21.24
N VAL A 119 11.89 13.60 20.73
CA VAL A 119 12.08 13.23 19.32
C VAL A 119 10.79 13.54 18.58
N TYR A 120 10.85 14.48 17.64
CA TYR A 120 9.71 14.85 16.81
C TYR A 120 9.77 14.04 15.51
N CYS A 121 8.87 13.07 15.39
CA CYS A 121 8.65 12.26 14.21
C CYS A 121 7.17 11.88 14.20
N GLU A 122 6.50 12.04 13.04
CA GLU A 122 5.06 11.81 12.89
C GLU A 122 4.80 10.73 11.82
N PRO A 123 5.12 9.44 12.06
CA PRO A 123 4.97 8.39 11.06
C PRO A 123 3.56 8.28 10.48
N SER A 124 2.51 8.56 11.26
CA SER A 124 1.13 8.46 10.81
C SER A 124 0.81 9.42 9.65
N GLU A 125 1.51 10.56 9.53
CA GLU A 125 1.34 11.50 8.43
C GLU A 125 1.73 10.88 7.07
N TYR A 126 2.60 9.86 7.07
CA TYR A 126 3.02 9.15 5.87
C TYR A 126 2.08 8.01 5.46
N PHE A 127 1.26 7.52 6.38
CA PHE A 127 0.31 6.41 6.17
C PHE A 127 -1.14 6.91 6.08
N VAL A 128 -1.33 8.08 5.48
CA VAL A 128 -2.64 8.63 5.16
C VAL A 128 -3.11 8.09 3.81
N ALA A 129 -4.30 7.49 3.77
CA ALA A 129 -4.92 7.09 2.51
C ALA A 129 -5.19 8.33 1.66
N GLY A 130 -4.82 8.30 0.38
CA GLY A 130 -4.87 9.49 -0.47
C GLY A 130 -5.09 9.20 -1.95
N ASP A 131 -5.43 10.25 -2.70
CA ASP A 131 -5.76 10.25 -4.14
C ASP A 131 -4.56 9.94 -5.06
N ASP A 132 -3.39 9.67 -4.47
CA ASP A 132 -2.13 9.52 -5.21
C ASP A 132 -1.99 8.15 -5.87
N LEU A 133 -2.80 7.17 -5.47
CA LEU A 133 -3.00 5.93 -6.21
C LEU A 133 -4.27 6.03 -7.06
N PRO A 134 -4.23 5.64 -8.34
CA PRO A 134 -5.41 5.64 -9.20
C PRO A 134 -6.30 4.44 -8.84
N LEU A 135 -6.88 4.43 -7.64
CA LEU A 135 -7.71 3.37 -7.07
C LEU A 135 -9.03 3.95 -6.54
N PRO A 136 -10.15 3.20 -6.63
CA PRO A 136 -11.38 3.61 -5.99
C PRO A 136 -11.24 3.46 -4.46
N GLY A 137 -11.81 4.38 -3.70
CA GLY A 137 -11.91 4.21 -2.25
C GLY A 137 -12.83 3.04 -1.91
N ALA A 138 -12.38 2.15 -1.03
CA ALA A 138 -13.21 1.10 -0.45
C ALA A 138 -13.58 1.48 1.00
N PHE A 139 -14.70 0.94 1.48
CA PHE A 139 -15.14 1.11 2.87
C PHE A 139 -15.69 -0.21 3.41
N PRO A 140 -15.32 -0.64 4.63
CA PRO A 140 -14.32 -0.03 5.52
C PRO A 140 -12.86 -0.41 5.17
N TYR A 141 -12.65 -1.52 4.46
CA TYR A 141 -11.35 -2.09 4.06
C TYR A 141 -11.51 -2.90 2.77
N PRO A 142 -10.43 -3.17 2.00
CA PRO A 142 -9.06 -2.72 2.23
C PRO A 142 -8.85 -1.23 1.93
N ILE A 143 -7.88 -0.60 2.59
CA ILE A 143 -7.45 0.78 2.29
C ILE A 143 -6.02 0.70 1.75
N ALA A 144 -5.69 1.53 0.76
CA ALA A 144 -4.34 1.58 0.21
C ALA A 144 -3.82 3.01 0.13
N GLY A 145 -2.50 3.15 0.19
CA GLY A 145 -1.80 4.40 -0.03
C GLY A 145 -0.37 4.15 -0.51
N CYS A 146 0.33 5.24 -0.81
CA CYS A 146 1.71 5.17 -1.27
C CYS A 146 2.55 6.30 -0.70
N ILE A 147 3.86 6.05 -0.62
CA ILE A 147 4.89 7.04 -0.29
C ILE A 147 5.88 7.05 -1.46
N ASP A 148 6.05 8.21 -2.08
CA ASP A 148 7.00 8.38 -3.19
C ASP A 148 8.45 8.32 -2.71
N LEU A 149 9.38 8.01 -3.63
CA LEU A 149 10.80 7.82 -3.31
C LEU A 149 11.41 9.04 -2.61
N GLU A 150 11.02 10.24 -3.03
CA GLU A 150 11.48 11.49 -2.42
C GLU A 150 11.03 11.60 -0.96
N VAL A 151 9.78 11.22 -0.68
CA VAL A 151 9.18 11.26 0.66
C VAL A 151 9.75 10.15 1.55
N MET A 152 10.13 8.99 0.98
CA MET A 152 10.85 7.96 1.73
C MET A 152 12.20 8.45 2.30
N ALA A 153 12.85 9.42 1.63
CA ALA A 153 14.08 10.02 2.14
C ALA A 153 13.81 10.91 3.36
N GLU A 154 12.71 11.66 3.34
CA GLU A 154 12.25 12.51 4.44
C GLU A 154 11.88 11.64 5.66
N LEU A 155 11.08 10.60 5.45
CA LEU A 155 10.75 9.62 6.50
C LEU A 155 12.01 9.02 7.15
N ARG A 156 13.01 8.65 6.34
CA ARG A 156 14.29 8.13 6.86
C ARG A 156 15.04 9.16 7.71
N ASP A 157 15.07 10.42 7.27
CA ASP A 157 15.71 11.51 8.01
C ASP A 157 15.04 11.73 9.37
N GLU A 158 13.70 11.63 9.42
CA GLU A 158 12.90 11.81 10.64
C GLU A 158 12.97 10.63 11.61
N LEU A 159 13.11 9.40 11.12
CA LEU A 159 13.26 8.20 11.96
C LEU A 159 14.67 8.08 12.57
N GLU A 160 15.70 8.69 11.96
CA GLU A 160 17.09 8.52 12.41
C GLU A 160 17.31 8.88 13.90
N PRO A 161 16.82 10.02 14.43
CA PRO A 161 16.95 10.32 15.85
C PRO A 161 16.17 9.36 16.75
N ALA A 162 15.08 8.78 16.25
CA ALA A 162 14.21 7.87 17.00
C ALA A 162 14.87 6.50 17.26
N LEU A 163 15.80 6.06 16.40
CA LEU A 163 16.53 4.79 16.57
C LEU A 163 17.44 4.74 17.81
N SER A 164 17.75 5.90 18.40
CA SER A 164 18.56 6.00 19.63
C SER A 164 17.77 6.56 20.81
N ALA A 165 16.44 6.66 20.68
CA ALA A 165 15.57 7.20 21.72
C ALA A 165 15.45 6.24 22.92
N ASP A 166 15.32 6.80 24.13
CA ASP A 166 15.07 6.04 25.35
C ASP A 166 13.55 5.83 25.52
N VAL A 167 12.97 4.98 24.68
CA VAL A 167 11.55 4.65 24.62
C VAL A 167 11.31 3.16 24.89
N ASP A 168 10.04 2.77 24.98
CA ASP A 168 9.65 1.36 25.13
C ASP A 168 10.17 0.50 23.96
N SER A 169 10.44 -0.79 24.22
CA SER A 169 10.97 -1.71 23.21
C SER A 169 10.04 -1.83 22.01
N ASP A 170 8.73 -1.86 22.22
CA ASP A 170 7.76 -2.08 21.14
C ASP A 170 7.73 -0.86 20.21
N VAL A 171 7.90 0.35 20.77
CA VAL A 171 8.04 1.60 20.02
C VAL A 171 9.34 1.60 19.22
N LEU A 172 10.46 1.23 19.84
CA LEU A 172 11.76 1.18 19.17
C LEU A 172 11.79 0.15 18.04
N GLU A 173 11.14 -0.99 18.24
CA GLU A 173 11.02 -2.06 17.24
C GLU A 173 10.20 -1.59 16.03
N THR A 174 9.08 -0.89 16.26
CA THR A 174 8.28 -0.28 15.17
C THR A 174 9.08 0.77 14.38
N VAL A 175 9.81 1.66 15.08
CA VAL A 175 10.68 2.66 14.44
C VAL A 175 11.79 2.00 13.63
N THR A 176 12.35 0.90 14.15
CA THR A 176 13.39 0.14 13.47
C THR A 176 12.85 -0.47 12.18
N GLU A 177 11.67 -1.10 12.22
CA GLU A 177 11.03 -1.68 11.04
C GLU A 177 10.71 -0.62 9.97
N LEU A 178 10.12 0.52 10.36
CA LEU A 178 9.87 1.64 9.44
C LEU A 178 11.17 2.18 8.81
N SER A 179 12.25 2.24 9.59
CA SER A 179 13.56 2.68 9.09
C SER A 179 14.16 1.67 8.10
N GLU A 180 13.99 0.38 8.36
CA GLU A 180 14.41 -0.68 7.44
C GLU A 180 13.63 -0.63 6.13
N TRP A 181 12.33 -0.35 6.17
CA TRP A 181 11.51 -0.13 4.97
C TRP A 181 12.02 1.06 4.15
N ALA A 182 12.29 2.19 4.82
CA ALA A 182 12.84 3.36 4.17
C ALA A 182 14.22 3.08 3.55
N HIS A 183 15.08 2.35 4.27
CA HIS A 183 16.38 1.95 3.76
C HIS A 183 16.25 1.07 2.52
N GLU A 184 15.37 0.07 2.54
CA GLU A 184 15.13 -0.84 1.41
C GLU A 184 14.61 -0.09 0.18
N CYS A 185 13.63 0.79 0.37
CA CYS A 185 13.06 1.62 -0.70
C CYS A 185 14.11 2.53 -1.33
N LEU A 186 14.90 3.24 -0.52
CA LEU A 186 15.98 4.11 -1.00
C LEU A 186 17.08 3.32 -1.72
N ARG A 187 17.43 2.14 -1.20
CA ARG A 187 18.45 1.25 -1.78
C ARG A 187 18.06 0.77 -3.17
N GLU A 188 16.79 0.41 -3.36
CA GLU A 188 16.25 -0.05 -4.66
C GLU A 188 15.74 1.10 -5.55
N ARG A 189 15.78 2.34 -5.05
CA ARG A 189 15.25 3.54 -5.72
C ARG A 189 13.76 3.39 -6.08
N ARG A 190 13.00 2.92 -5.10
CA ARG A 190 11.56 2.63 -5.17
C ARG A 190 10.82 3.42 -4.09
N GLY A 191 9.53 3.67 -4.33
CA GLY A 191 8.63 4.13 -3.28
C GLY A 191 8.05 2.93 -2.50
N LEU A 192 7.09 3.23 -1.65
CA LEU A 192 6.36 2.26 -0.85
C LEU A 192 4.88 2.30 -1.20
N VAL A 193 4.25 1.15 -1.36
CA VAL A 193 2.78 1.01 -1.38
C VAL A 193 2.38 0.18 -0.18
N TRP A 194 1.37 0.64 0.56
CA TRP A 194 0.86 -0.04 1.73
C TRP A 194 -0.64 -0.32 1.60
N PHE A 195 -1.10 -1.36 2.31
CA PHE A 195 -2.47 -1.81 2.36
C PHE A 195 -2.87 -2.10 3.82
N PHE A 196 -4.03 -1.59 4.28
CA PHE A 196 -4.67 -1.98 5.54
C PHE A 196 -5.88 -2.88 5.30
N TYR A 197 -6.06 -3.90 6.13
CA TYR A 197 -7.14 -4.90 6.04
C TYR A 197 -8.02 -4.98 7.29
#